data_AF-A0A2E5JGE0-F1
#
_entry.id   AF-A0A2E5JGE0-F1
#
_cell.length_a   1.000
_cell.length_b   1.000
_cell.length_c   1.000
_cell.angle_alpha   90.00
_cell.angle_beta   90.00
_cell.angle_gamma   90.00
#
_symmetry.space_group_name_H-M   'P 1'
#
loop_
_entity.id
_entity.type
_entity.pdbx_description
1 polymer ?
#
loop_
_entity_poly.entity_id
_entity_poly.type
_entity_poly.pdbx_seq_one_letter_code
_entity_poly.pdbx_strand_id
1 'polypeptide(L)'
;MANAATKKNLVNISVDASELSPTQIRLLKSLNAMIKHVMTTDSESDFFDGSAECMRICASLIKQARFIEAFKAEDIPYAEQALEYSIDILQEQMSAQKVVSWDN
;
A
#
# COMPACT_ATOMS: atom_id res chain seq x y z
N MET A 1 12.96 34.62 -7.45
CA MET A 1 13.25 34.04 -6.12
C MET A 1 12.12 33.09 -5.79
N ALA A 2 12.31 31.78 -6.03
CA ALA A 2 11.26 30.78 -5.79
C ALA A 2 11.22 30.39 -4.30
N ASN A 3 10.00 30.38 -3.76
CA ASN A 3 9.62 30.24 -2.35
C ASN A 3 10.44 29.21 -1.54
N ALA A 4 11.13 29.70 -0.50
CA ALA A 4 11.68 28.86 0.58
C ALA A 4 10.60 28.23 1.48
N ALA A 5 9.32 28.63 1.33
CA ALA A 5 8.20 28.21 2.15
C ALA A 5 7.70 26.78 1.86
N THR A 6 7.98 26.20 0.70
CA THR A 6 7.49 24.85 0.31
C THR A 6 8.15 23.70 1.09
N LYS A 7 9.28 23.97 1.77
CA LYS A 7 10.10 22.92 2.41
C LYS A 7 9.62 22.49 3.80
N LYS A 8 8.69 23.21 4.44
CA LYS A 8 8.43 23.03 5.89
C LYS A 8 7.83 21.66 6.26
N ASN A 9 7.10 21.02 5.34
CA ASN A 9 6.39 19.75 5.60
C ASN A 9 6.71 18.65 4.56
N LEU A 10 7.90 18.70 3.94
CA LEU A 10 8.30 17.69 2.97
C LEU A 10 8.69 16.39 3.68
N VAL A 11 8.02 15.29 3.32
CA VAL A 11 8.39 13.94 3.73
C VAL A 11 9.22 13.30 2.63
N ASN A 12 10.49 12.99 2.90
CA ASN A 12 11.37 12.29 1.97
C ASN A 12 11.47 10.82 2.38
N ILE A 13 11.13 9.91 1.47
CA ILE A 13 11.23 8.46 1.67
C ILE A 13 12.26 7.92 0.68
N SER A 14 13.30 7.26 1.20
CA SER A 14 14.33 6.59 0.41
C SER A 14 14.24 5.09 0.64
N VAL A 15 14.13 4.33 -0.44
CA VAL A 15 14.06 2.86 -0.42
C VAL A 15 15.14 2.32 -1.35
N ASP A 16 15.96 1.39 -0.88
CA ASP A 16 16.83 0.64 -1.78
C ASP A 16 15.96 -0.27 -2.66
N ALA A 17 16.01 -0.03 -3.97
CA ALA A 17 15.20 -0.74 -4.95
C ALA A 17 16.00 -1.77 -5.76
N SER A 18 17.24 -2.09 -5.34
CA SER A 18 18.12 -3.05 -6.02
C SER A 18 17.48 -4.43 -6.22
N GLU A 19 16.64 -4.87 -5.28
CA GLU A 19 15.92 -6.15 -5.36
C GLU A 19 14.49 -6.04 -5.90
N LEU A 20 14.06 -4.85 -6.33
CA LEU A 20 12.70 -4.62 -6.82
C LEU A 20 12.66 -4.58 -8.34
N SER A 21 11.67 -5.27 -8.91
CA SER A 21 11.35 -5.15 -10.33
C SER A 21 10.85 -3.74 -10.68
N PRO A 22 11.00 -3.31 -11.95
CA PRO A 22 10.44 -2.02 -12.41
C PRO A 22 8.94 -1.88 -12.13
N THR A 23 8.18 -2.98 -12.17
CA THR A 23 6.74 -2.97 -11.87
C THR A 23 6.48 -2.72 -10.40
N GLN A 24 7.18 -3.39 -9.49
CA GLN A 24 7.06 -3.15 -8.05
C GLN A 24 7.44 -1.71 -7.68
N ILE A 25 8.49 -1.16 -8.29
CA ILE A 25 8.90 0.24 -8.08
C ILE A 25 7.79 1.21 -8.51
N ARG A 26 7.14 0.97 -9.65
CA ARG A 26 6.01 1.79 -10.11
C ARG A 26 4.83 1.69 -9.16
N LEU A 27 4.46 0.49 -8.74
CA LEU A 27 3.35 0.27 -7.80
C LEU A 27 3.62 0.93 -6.45
N LEU A 28 4.85 0.88 -5.94
CA LEU A 28 5.24 1.58 -4.71
C LEU A 28 5.08 3.10 -4.83
N LYS A 29 5.46 3.68 -5.97
CA LYS A 29 5.25 5.11 -6.24
C LYS A 29 3.76 5.45 -6.35
N SER A 30 2.99 4.64 -7.07
CA SER A 30 1.54 4.81 -7.22
C SER A 30 0.83 4.72 -5.89
N LEU A 31 1.19 3.76 -5.02
CA LEU A 31 0.62 3.62 -3.69
C LEU A 31 0.86 4.88 -2.85
N ASN A 32 2.09 5.39 -2.81
CA ASN A 32 2.41 6.61 -2.06
C ASN A 32 1.64 7.83 -2.58
N ALA A 33 1.52 7.98 -3.90
CA ALA A 33 0.73 9.05 -4.49
C ALA A 33 -0.76 8.91 -4.15
N MET A 34 -1.30 7.69 -4.19
CA MET A 34 -2.70 7.40 -3.89
C MET A 34 -3.02 7.62 -2.40
N ILE A 35 -2.15 7.19 -1.49
CA ILE A 35 -2.29 7.46 -0.06
C ILE A 35 -2.36 8.97 0.19
N LYS A 36 -1.44 9.75 -0.41
CA LYS A 36 -1.48 11.22 -0.29
C LYS A 36 -2.80 11.78 -0.82
N HIS A 37 -3.30 11.27 -1.93
CA HIS A 37 -4.58 11.72 -2.51
C HIS A 37 -5.74 11.43 -1.56
N VAL A 38 -5.88 10.18 -1.09
CA VAL A 38 -6.93 9.76 -0.15
C VAL A 38 -6.90 10.57 1.15
N MET A 39 -5.72 10.88 1.68
CA MET A 39 -5.57 11.67 2.91
C MET A 39 -5.95 13.15 2.76
N THR A 40 -6.07 13.67 1.54
CA THR A 40 -6.24 15.11 1.28
C THR A 40 -7.40 15.45 0.36
N THR A 41 -8.17 14.46 -0.10
CA THR A 41 -9.33 14.68 -0.94
C THR A 41 -10.54 15.07 -0.09
N ASP A 42 -11.31 16.05 -0.57
CA ASP A 42 -12.58 16.46 0.03
C ASP A 42 -13.79 15.84 -0.70
N SER A 43 -13.56 15.09 -1.78
CA SER A 43 -14.59 14.37 -2.54
C SER A 43 -14.83 12.99 -1.92
N GLU A 44 -16.08 12.72 -1.51
CA GLU A 44 -16.49 11.42 -0.98
C GLU A 44 -16.22 10.29 -1.99
N SER A 45 -16.61 10.47 -3.26
CA SER A 45 -16.39 9.46 -4.30
C SER A 45 -14.91 9.15 -4.46
N ASP A 46 -14.07 10.19 -4.56
CA ASP A 46 -12.63 10.03 -4.73
C ASP A 46 -12.00 9.35 -3.50
N PHE A 47 -12.52 9.64 -2.31
CA PHE A 47 -12.09 8.99 -1.08
C PHE A 47 -12.39 7.49 -1.11
N PHE A 48 -13.60 7.09 -1.50
CA PHE A 48 -13.97 5.67 -1.59
C PHE A 48 -13.19 4.94 -2.70
N ASP A 49 -13.16 5.51 -3.91
CA ASP A 49 -12.47 4.91 -5.05
C ASP A 49 -10.96 4.82 -4.81
N GLY A 50 -10.36 5.90 -4.29
CA GLY A 50 -8.94 5.94 -3.93
C GLY A 50 -8.58 4.97 -2.82
N SER A 51 -9.44 4.81 -1.81
CA SER A 51 -9.24 3.84 -0.72
C SER A 51 -9.27 2.41 -1.24
N ALA A 52 -10.24 2.08 -2.09
CA ALA A 52 -10.31 0.77 -2.74
C ALA A 52 -9.07 0.51 -3.62
N GLU A 53 -8.61 1.51 -4.36
CA GLU A 53 -7.43 1.40 -5.21
C GLU A 53 -6.13 1.21 -4.40
N CYS A 54 -5.97 1.91 -3.27
CA CYS A 54 -4.88 1.66 -2.33
C CYS A 54 -4.81 0.17 -1.93
N MET A 55 -5.95 -0.42 -1.57
CA MET A 55 -6.03 -1.83 -1.21
C MET A 55 -5.68 -2.75 -2.40
N ARG A 56 -6.14 -2.44 -3.62
CA ARG A 56 -5.80 -3.22 -4.82
C ARG A 56 -4.32 -3.16 -5.15
N ILE A 57 -3.67 -2.01 -4.98
CA ILE A 57 -2.22 -1.86 -5.20
C ILE A 57 -1.45 -2.67 -4.15
N CYS A 58 -1.84 -2.62 -2.87
CA CYS A 58 -1.26 -3.46 -1.83
C CYS A 58 -1.40 -4.96 -2.16
N ALA A 59 -2.59 -5.40 -2.58
CA ALA A 59 -2.81 -6.78 -2.98
C ALA A 59 -1.93 -7.18 -4.18
N SER A 60 -1.79 -6.28 -5.17
CA SER A 60 -0.94 -6.50 -6.33
C SER A 60 0.54 -6.61 -5.99
N LEU A 61 1.02 -5.81 -5.02
CA LEU A 61 2.38 -5.89 -4.50
C LEU A 61 2.61 -7.21 -3.75
N ILE A 62 1.65 -7.63 -2.92
CA ILE A 62 1.70 -8.93 -2.24
C ILE A 62 1.79 -10.05 -3.27
N LYS A 63 0.90 -10.08 -4.28
CA LYS A 63 0.91 -11.12 -5.33
C LYS A 63 2.21 -11.20 -6.15
N GLN A 64 2.97 -10.10 -6.20
CA GLN A 64 4.25 -10.02 -6.90
C GLN A 64 5.44 -10.17 -5.95
N ALA A 65 5.24 -10.50 -4.68
CA ALA A 65 6.33 -10.63 -3.73
C ALA A 65 7.25 -11.80 -4.10
N ARG A 66 8.56 -11.61 -3.88
CA ARG A 66 9.61 -12.63 -4.13
C ARG A 66 9.32 -13.97 -3.46
N PHE A 67 8.67 -13.94 -2.28
CA PHE A 67 8.24 -15.15 -1.58
C PHE A 67 7.38 -16.04 -2.48
N ILE A 68 6.34 -15.48 -3.10
CA ILE A 68 5.45 -16.24 -3.99
C ILE A 68 6.22 -16.75 -5.20
N GLU A 69 7.10 -15.93 -5.78
CA GLU A 69 7.90 -16.35 -6.93
C GLU A 69 8.77 -17.57 -6.65
N ALA A 70 9.31 -17.68 -5.44
CA ALA A 70 10.11 -18.83 -5.02
C ALA A 70 9.30 -20.14 -4.96
N PHE A 71 8.00 -20.05 -4.70
CA PHE A 71 7.09 -21.20 -4.54
C PHE A 71 6.11 -21.38 -5.71
N LYS A 72 6.22 -20.60 -6.79
CA LYS A 72 5.36 -20.71 -7.98
C LYS A 72 5.33 -22.13 -8.58
N ALA A 73 6.40 -22.90 -8.43
CA ALA A 73 6.50 -24.26 -8.94
C ALA A 73 5.68 -25.29 -8.14
N GLU A 74 5.26 -24.96 -6.91
CA GLU A 74 4.56 -25.88 -6.01
C GLU A 74 3.03 -25.80 -6.17
N ASP A 75 2.52 -24.93 -7.05
CA ASP A 75 1.09 -24.69 -7.31
C ASP A 75 0.27 -24.35 -6.04
N ILE A 76 0.95 -23.88 -4.99
CA ILE A 76 0.31 -23.48 -3.74
C ILE A 76 -0.14 -22.01 -3.86
N PRO A 77 -1.41 -21.69 -3.60
CA PRO A 77 -1.96 -20.33 -3.73
C PRO A 77 -1.62 -19.46 -2.51
N TYR A 78 -0.34 -19.38 -2.14
CA TYR A 78 0.10 -18.62 -0.96
C TYR A 78 -0.27 -17.14 -1.02
N ALA A 79 -0.32 -16.58 -2.23
CA ALA A 79 -0.71 -15.20 -2.43
C ALA A 79 -2.17 -14.97 -2.03
N GLU A 80 -3.06 -15.85 -2.48
CA GLU A 80 -4.48 -15.84 -2.12
C GLU A 80 -4.65 -16.06 -0.62
N GLN A 81 -3.99 -17.07 -0.05
CA GLN A 81 -4.06 -17.37 1.38
C GLN A 81 -3.59 -16.20 2.25
N ALA A 82 -2.49 -15.54 1.87
CA ALA A 82 -1.99 -14.38 2.60
C ALA A 82 -2.97 -13.19 2.53
N LEU A 83 -3.64 -13.00 1.39
CA LEU A 83 -4.64 -11.95 1.21
C LEU A 83 -5.93 -12.26 1.99
N GLU A 84 -6.42 -13.50 1.95
CA GLU A 84 -7.57 -13.95 2.74
C GLU A 84 -7.32 -13.71 4.23
N TYR A 85 -6.19 -14.19 4.74
CA TYR A 85 -5.78 -13.97 6.12
C TYR A 85 -5.70 -12.48 6.50
N SER A 86 -5.17 -11.65 5.61
CA SER A 86 -5.07 -10.20 5.83
C SER A 86 -6.45 -9.52 5.88
N ILE A 87 -7.38 -9.96 5.04
CA ILE A 87 -8.76 -9.45 5.03
C ILE A 87 -9.49 -9.87 6.31
N ASP A 88 -9.33 -11.11 6.75
CA ASP A 88 -9.96 -11.60 7.98
C ASP A 88 -9.53 -10.76 9.20
N ILE A 89 -8.23 -10.51 9.34
CA ILE A 89 -7.70 -9.62 10.39
C ILE A 89 -8.29 -8.21 10.27
N LEU A 90 -8.32 -7.64 9.07
CA LEU A 90 -8.84 -6.30 8.86
C LEU A 90 -10.32 -6.20 9.24
N GLN A 91 -11.13 -7.19 8.85
CA GLN A 91 -12.54 -7.27 9.20
C GLN A 91 -12.76 -7.39 10.72
N GLU A 92 -11.95 -8.19 11.40
CA GLU A 92 -11.97 -8.31 12.86
C GLU A 92 -11.66 -6.96 13.53
N GLN A 93 -10.61 -6.26 13.07
CA GLN A 93 -10.23 -4.94 13.60
C GLN A 93 -11.30 -3.88 13.38
N MET A 94 -11.91 -3.84 12.19
CA MET A 94 -13.01 -2.94 11.85
C MET A 94 -14.22 -3.20 12.75
N SER A 95 -14.56 -4.47 12.97
CA SER A 95 -15.68 -4.87 13.84
C SER A 95 -15.43 -4.52 15.30
N ALA A 96 -14.18 -4.62 15.75
CA ALA A 96 -13.77 -4.29 17.11
C ALA A 96 -13.62 -2.78 17.37
N GLN A 97 -13.80 -1.91 16.36
CA GLN A 97 -13.55 -0.46 16.40
C GLN A 97 -12.20 -0.06 17.03
N LYS A 98 -11.20 -0.94 16.95
CA LYS A 98 -9.89 -0.65 17.53
C LYS A 98 -9.13 0.29 16.59
N VAL A 99 -8.95 1.54 17.00
CA VAL A 99 -7.93 2.39 16.40
C VAL A 99 -6.58 1.79 16.78
N VAL A 100 -5.92 1.12 15.84
CA VAL A 100 -4.58 0.60 16.06
C VAL A 100 -3.63 1.79 16.00
N SER A 101 -3.14 2.21 17.18
CA SER A 101 -2.06 3.18 17.27
C SER A 101 -0.75 2.47 16.97
N TRP A 102 -0.04 2.94 15.95
CA TRP A 102 1.31 2.51 15.64
C TRP A 102 2.25 3.64 16.04
N ASP A 103 3.03 3.44 17.11
CA ASP A 103 4.15 4.33 17.43
C ASP A 103 5.33 3.96 16.52
N ASN A 104 5.84 4.94 15.77
CA ASN A 104 7.04 4.82 14.92
C ASN A 104 8.26 5.44 15.59
#